data_AF-V9IKE9-F1
#
_entry.id   AF-V9IKE9-F1
#
_cell.length_a   1.000
_cell.length_b   1.000
_cell.length_c   1.000
_cell.angle_alpha   90.00
_cell.angle_beta   90.00
_cell.angle_gamma   90.00
#
_symmetry.space_group_name_H-M   'P 1'
#
loop_
_entity.id
_entity.type
_entity.pdbx_description
1 polymer ?
#
loop_
_entity_poly.entity_id
_entity_poly.type
_entity_poly.pdbx_seq_one_letter_code
_entity_poly.pdbx_strand_id
1 'polypeptide(L)'
;MEQVHKMLRNADINGIKVIVRDRPFERTVTMHKDSTGHIGFQFKNGKIIALVKDSSAARNGLLTDHQILEVNGKNVIGLMDKEITAEIENGGNIITITIIPSYIYDHMIKKMNNSLLKTLMDHSVPDV
;
A
#
# COMPACT_ATOMS: atom_id res chain seq x y z
N MET A 1 14.14 7.85 17.27
CA MET A 1 13.00 8.71 16.86
C MET A 1 13.23 10.17 17.25
N GLU A 2 13.46 10.51 18.53
CA GLU A 2 13.64 11.93 18.94
C GLU A 2 14.79 12.65 18.24
N GLN A 3 15.91 11.96 17.99
CA GLN A 3 17.08 12.57 17.35
C GLN A 3 16.76 13.09 15.93
N VAL A 4 16.02 12.33 15.12
CA VAL A 4 15.67 12.72 13.74
C VAL A 4 14.65 13.86 13.75
N HIS A 5 13.60 13.79 14.57
CA HIS A 5 12.63 14.88 14.67
C HIS A 5 13.27 16.19 15.16
N LYS A 6 14.25 16.12 16.06
CA LYS A 6 15.03 17.28 16.49
C LYS A 6 15.91 17.83 15.36
N MET A 7 16.56 16.97 14.59
CA MET A 7 17.34 17.40 13.41
C MET A 7 16.48 18.13 12.38
N LEU A 8 15.29 17.62 12.07
CA LEU A 8 14.37 18.27 11.13
C LEU A 8 13.84 19.61 11.66
N ARG A 9 13.48 19.69 12.95
CA ARG A 9 12.99 20.94 13.57
C ARG A 9 14.05 22.03 13.69
N ASN A 10 15.31 21.64 13.85
CA ASN A 10 16.42 22.57 14.02
C ASN A 10 17.15 22.89 12.71
N ALA A 11 16.72 22.32 11.58
CA ALA A 11 17.32 22.60 10.30
C ALA A 11 17.03 24.05 9.87
N ASP A 12 18.02 24.69 9.24
CA ASP A 12 17.85 26.02 8.67
C ASP A 12 16.77 26.00 7.57
N ILE A 13 16.24 27.19 7.25
CA ILE A 13 15.31 27.37 6.13
C ILE A 13 15.96 26.83 4.85
N ASN A 14 15.28 25.91 4.16
CA ASN A 14 15.78 25.19 2.97
C ASN A 14 17.05 24.33 3.22
N GLY A 15 17.38 24.02 4.47
CA GLY A 15 18.58 23.25 4.86
C GLY A 15 18.41 21.74 4.92
N ILE A 16 17.20 21.21 4.69
CA ILE A 16 16.92 19.77 4.78
C ILE A 16 17.31 19.08 3.48
N LYS A 17 18.34 18.24 3.54
CA LYS A 17 18.77 17.35 2.45
C LYS A 17 18.60 15.90 2.90
N VAL A 18 17.92 15.09 2.09
CA VAL A 18 17.64 13.69 2.42
C VAL A 18 18.07 12.83 1.24
N ILE A 19 18.73 11.72 1.55
CA ILE A 19 18.97 10.63 0.58
C ILE A 19 17.92 9.57 0.86
N VAL A 20 17.06 9.31 -0.12
CA VAL A 20 15.95 8.37 0.01
C VAL A 20 16.28 7.13 -0.82
N ARG A 21 16.27 5.95 -0.18
CA ARG A 21 16.16 4.69 -0.92
C ARG A 21 14.67 4.41 -1.08
N ASP A 22 14.22 4.39 -2.33
CA ASP A 22 12.82 4.19 -2.63
C ASP A 22 12.38 2.79 -2.22
N ARG A 23 11.47 2.74 -1.24
CA ARG A 23 10.63 1.59 -0.85
C ARG A 23 11.31 0.20 -0.91
N PRO A 24 12.38 -0.03 -0.13
CA PRO A 24 13.24 -1.22 -0.28
C PRO A 24 12.60 -2.55 0.12
N PHE A 25 11.44 -2.52 0.78
CA PHE A 25 10.75 -3.72 1.29
C PHE A 25 9.45 -4.00 0.54
N GLU A 26 9.12 -3.19 -0.46
CA GLU A 26 7.90 -3.34 -1.23
C GLU A 26 8.10 -4.30 -2.39
N ARG A 27 7.00 -4.94 -2.79
CA ARG A 27 6.92 -5.80 -3.96
C ARG A 27 5.67 -5.46 -4.74
N THR A 28 5.81 -5.41 -6.05
CA THR A 28 4.68 -5.20 -6.97
C THR A 28 4.25 -6.52 -7.58
N VAL A 29 2.93 -6.75 -7.65
CA VAL A 29 2.34 -7.93 -8.26
C VAL A 29 1.23 -7.49 -9.21
N THR A 30 1.39 -7.83 -10.49
CA THR A 30 0.38 -7.58 -11.53
C THR A 30 -0.45 -8.85 -11.75
N MET A 31 -1.76 -8.70 -11.80
CA MET A 31 -2.72 -9.79 -11.89
C MET A 31 -3.85 -9.42 -12.84
N HIS A 32 -4.60 -10.44 -13.27
CA HIS A 32 -5.72 -10.28 -14.20
C HIS A 32 -7.02 -10.71 -13.53
N LYS A 33 -8.09 -9.96 -13.76
CA LYS A 33 -9.44 -10.39 -13.40
C LYS A 33 -9.84 -11.59 -14.25
N ASP A 34 -10.61 -12.50 -13.67
CA ASP A 34 -11.25 -13.59 -14.37
C ASP A 34 -12.54 -13.12 -15.08
N SER A 35 -13.26 -14.05 -15.71
CA SER A 35 -14.52 -13.77 -16.39
C SER A 35 -15.64 -13.29 -15.46
N THR A 36 -15.49 -13.46 -14.14
CA THR A 36 -16.41 -12.97 -13.11
C THR A 36 -15.97 -11.64 -12.48
N GLY A 37 -14.86 -11.07 -12.96
CA GLY A 37 -14.33 -9.80 -12.46
C GLY A 37 -13.45 -9.92 -11.21
N HIS A 38 -13.09 -11.13 -10.78
CA HIS A 38 -12.33 -11.35 -9.55
C HIS A 38 -10.86 -11.67 -9.85
N ILE A 39 -9.97 -11.24 -8.94
CA ILE A 39 -8.53 -11.56 -8.98
C ILE A 39 -8.21 -12.78 -8.10
N GLY A 40 -8.95 -12.93 -6.99
CA GLY A 40 -8.92 -14.08 -6.09
C GLY A 40 -8.04 -13.93 -4.85
N PHE A 41 -8.18 -12.82 -4.11
CA PHE A 41 -7.65 -12.71 -2.75
C PHE A 41 -8.67 -12.03 -1.82
N GLN A 42 -8.53 -12.26 -0.52
CA GLN A 42 -9.29 -11.59 0.52
C GLN A 42 -8.35 -10.74 1.36
N PHE A 43 -8.83 -9.58 1.80
CA PHE A 43 -8.08 -8.68 2.66
C PHE A 43 -8.99 -8.08 3.74
N LYS A 44 -8.39 -7.61 4.82
CA LYS A 44 -9.05 -6.93 5.93
C LYS A 44 -8.15 -5.84 6.49
N ASN A 45 -8.67 -4.63 6.64
CA ASN A 45 -7.91 -3.43 6.99
C ASN A 45 -6.67 -3.24 6.08
N GLY A 46 -6.85 -3.48 4.78
CA GLY A 46 -5.78 -3.47 3.77
C GLY A 46 -4.74 -4.60 3.87
N LYS A 47 -4.82 -5.51 4.85
CA LYS A 47 -3.94 -6.68 4.97
C LYS A 47 -4.52 -7.89 4.24
N ILE A 48 -3.73 -8.54 3.39
CA ILE A 48 -4.12 -9.75 2.67
C ILE A 48 -4.15 -10.95 3.64
N ILE A 49 -5.30 -11.62 3.72
CA ILE A 49 -5.56 -12.71 4.68
C ILE A 49 -5.72 -14.08 4.04
N ALA A 50 -6.12 -14.15 2.76
CA ALA A 50 -6.32 -15.41 2.06
C ALA A 50 -6.22 -15.26 0.55
N LEU A 51 -5.89 -16.36 -0.12
CA LEU A 51 -5.87 -16.46 -1.59
C LEU A 51 -6.87 -17.53 -2.03
N VAL A 52 -7.57 -17.26 -3.12
CA VAL A 52 -8.44 -18.23 -3.78
C VAL A 52 -7.56 -19.16 -4.61
N LYS A 53 -7.79 -20.48 -4.50
CA LYS A 53 -7.08 -21.48 -5.30
C LYS A 53 -7.33 -21.24 -6.79
N ASP A 54 -6.31 -21.50 -7.62
CA ASP A 54 -6.39 -21.40 -9.08
C ASP A 54 -6.77 -20.00 -9.59
N SER A 55 -6.58 -18.97 -8.75
CA SER A 55 -6.82 -17.57 -9.09
C SER A 55 -5.58 -16.88 -9.68
N SER A 56 -5.77 -15.68 -10.24
CA SER A 56 -4.61 -14.90 -10.72
C SER A 56 -3.68 -14.51 -9.57
N ALA A 57 -4.23 -14.22 -8.38
CA ALA A 57 -3.42 -13.92 -7.20
C ALA A 57 -2.53 -15.09 -6.80
N ALA A 58 -3.07 -16.31 -6.78
CA ALA A 58 -2.30 -17.52 -6.47
C ALA A 58 -1.21 -17.79 -7.53
N ARG A 59 -1.54 -17.67 -8.82
CA ARG A 59 -0.59 -17.92 -9.93
C ARG A 59 0.57 -16.93 -9.97
N ASN A 60 0.35 -15.68 -9.58
CA ASN A 60 1.39 -14.64 -9.58
C ASN A 60 2.19 -14.58 -8.26
N GLY A 61 1.92 -15.50 -7.32
CA GLY A 61 2.65 -15.58 -6.06
C GLY A 61 2.40 -14.36 -5.16
N LEU A 62 1.16 -13.85 -5.13
CA LEU A 62 0.73 -12.93 -4.09
C LEU A 62 0.86 -13.62 -2.74
N LEU A 63 1.21 -12.88 -1.68
CA LEU A 63 1.45 -13.43 -0.36
C LEU A 63 0.40 -12.91 0.64
N THR A 64 -0.04 -13.78 1.53
CA THR A 64 -0.77 -13.38 2.74
C THR A 64 0.18 -12.70 3.72
N ASP A 65 -0.37 -12.08 4.76
CA ASP A 65 0.41 -11.35 5.76
C ASP A 65 1.22 -10.18 5.17
N HIS A 66 0.67 -9.56 4.14
CA HIS A 66 1.18 -8.35 3.52
C HIS A 66 0.12 -7.25 3.51
N GLN A 67 0.56 -6.01 3.71
CA GLN A 67 -0.27 -4.82 3.61
C GLN A 67 -0.28 -4.31 2.17
N ILE A 68 -1.45 -3.97 1.65
CA ILE A 68 -1.62 -3.27 0.37
C ILE A 68 -1.29 -1.80 0.57
N LEU A 69 -0.39 -1.28 -0.26
CA LEU A 69 0.05 0.11 -0.24
C LEU A 69 -0.52 0.89 -1.42
N GLU A 70 -0.58 0.27 -2.60
CA GLU A 70 -1.11 0.89 -3.81
C GLU A 70 -1.95 -0.09 -4.62
N VAL A 71 -2.92 0.47 -5.35
CA VAL A 71 -3.68 -0.20 -6.41
C VAL A 71 -3.52 0.64 -7.68
N ASN A 72 -2.94 0.05 -8.73
CA ASN A 72 -2.62 0.72 -10.00
C ASN A 72 -1.84 2.03 -9.80
N GLY A 73 -0.90 2.04 -8.86
CA GLY A 73 -0.08 3.21 -8.53
C GLY A 73 -0.77 4.24 -7.62
N LYS A 74 -2.08 4.15 -7.42
CA LYS A 74 -2.78 5.01 -6.45
C LYS A 74 -2.56 4.49 -5.03
N ASN A 75 -2.07 5.35 -4.15
CA ASN A 75 -1.89 5.04 -2.74
C ASN A 75 -3.24 4.75 -2.06
N VAL A 76 -3.30 3.68 -1.28
CA VAL A 76 -4.50 3.24 -0.54
C VAL A 76 -4.28 3.12 0.97
N ILE A 77 -3.12 3.55 1.47
CA ILE A 77 -2.80 3.52 2.90
C ILE A 77 -3.76 4.43 3.67
N GLY A 78 -4.48 3.86 4.65
CA GLY A 78 -5.42 4.61 5.49
C GLY A 78 -6.86 4.66 4.98
N LEU A 79 -7.10 4.20 3.75
CA LEU A 79 -8.46 4.02 3.22
C LEU A 79 -9.18 2.85 3.90
N MET A 80 -10.51 2.90 3.89
CA MET A 80 -11.35 1.78 4.33
C MET A 80 -11.36 0.68 3.28
N ASP A 81 -11.58 -0.57 3.71
CA ASP A 81 -11.62 -1.71 2.79
C ASP A 81 -12.63 -1.54 1.64
N LYS A 82 -13.73 -0.82 1.89
CA LYS A 82 -14.73 -0.48 0.86
C LYS A 82 -14.15 0.38 -0.25
N GLU A 83 -13.30 1.34 0.08
CA GLU A 83 -12.66 2.24 -0.88
C GLU A 83 -11.59 1.49 -1.66
N ILE A 84 -10.77 0.68 -0.99
CA ILE A 84 -9.78 -0.21 -1.64
C ILE A 84 -10.47 -1.15 -2.63
N THR A 85 -11.61 -1.73 -2.24
CA THR A 85 -12.41 -2.60 -3.09
C THR A 85 -12.89 -1.85 -4.33
N ALA A 86 -13.41 -0.62 -4.16
CA ALA A 86 -13.85 0.21 -5.27
C ALA A 86 -12.71 0.53 -6.24
N GLU A 87 -11.49 0.79 -5.76
CA GLU A 87 -10.32 1.00 -6.64
C GLU A 87 -9.99 -0.25 -7.46
N ILE A 88 -10.05 -1.45 -6.85
CA ILE A 88 -9.81 -2.71 -7.54
C ILE A 88 -10.92 -2.99 -8.57
N GLU A 89 -12.18 -2.76 -8.21
CA GLU A 89 -13.33 -2.96 -9.11
C GLU A 89 -13.26 -2.04 -10.32
N ASN A 90 -12.95 -0.76 -10.11
CA ASN A 90 -12.88 0.25 -11.19
C ASN A 90 -11.55 0.23 -11.96
N GLY A 91 -10.51 -0.42 -11.45
CA GLY A 91 -9.16 -0.43 -12.03
C GLY A 91 -8.96 -1.23 -13.33
N GLY A 92 -10.04 -1.60 -14.04
CA GLY A 92 -9.96 -2.35 -15.29
C GLY A 92 -9.64 -3.84 -15.11
N ASN A 93 -9.20 -4.51 -16.18
CA ASN A 93 -8.97 -5.97 -16.18
C ASN A 93 -7.60 -6.37 -15.59
N ILE A 94 -6.61 -5.47 -15.71
CA ILE A 94 -5.24 -5.69 -15.22
C ILE A 94 -5.10 -4.86 -13.95
N ILE A 95 -4.77 -5.51 -12.84
CA ILE A 95 -4.63 -4.87 -11.54
C ILE A 95 -3.21 -5.11 -11.04
N THR A 96 -2.50 -4.03 -10.78
CA THR A 96 -1.16 -4.03 -10.21
C THR A 96 -1.25 -3.52 -8.78
N ILE A 97 -0.85 -4.33 -7.82
CA ILE A 97 -0.80 -3.91 -6.41
C ILE A 97 0.63 -3.88 -5.90
N THR A 98 0.93 -2.86 -5.10
CA THR A 98 2.18 -2.75 -4.35
C THR A 98 1.92 -3.19 -2.92
N ILE A 99 2.72 -4.14 -2.42
CA ILE A 99 2.56 -4.75 -1.10
C ILE A 99 3.85 -4.72 -0.29
N ILE A 100 3.72 -4.76 1.03
CA ILE A 100 4.83 -4.86 1.99
C ILE A 100 4.51 -5.90 3.07
N PRO A 101 5.48 -6.63 3.62
CA PRO A 101 5.22 -7.51 4.77
C PRO A 101 4.55 -6.77 5.93
N SER A 102 3.45 -7.29 6.46
CA SER A 102 2.66 -6.60 7.49
C SER A 102 3.47 -6.26 8.74
N TYR A 103 4.41 -7.13 9.15
CA TYR A 103 5.29 -6.85 10.28
C TYR A 103 6.11 -5.56 10.09
N ILE A 104 6.62 -5.32 8.87
CA ILE A 104 7.38 -4.09 8.57
C ILE A 104 6.43 -2.89 8.60
N TYR A 105 5.26 -3.01 7.95
CA TYR A 105 4.25 -1.97 7.96
C TYR A 105 3.84 -1.56 9.38
N ASP A 106 3.47 -2.54 10.21
CA ASP A 106 3.07 -2.34 11.60
C ASP A 106 4.16 -1.64 12.39
N HIS A 107 5.42 -2.02 12.20
CA HIS A 107 6.56 -1.36 12.83
C HIS A 107 6.75 0.10 12.39
N MET A 108 6.51 0.41 11.12
CA MET A 108 6.58 1.77 10.59
C MET A 108 5.47 2.66 11.15
N ILE A 109 4.24 2.15 11.23
CA ILE A 109 3.08 2.96 11.66
C ILE A 109 2.84 2.96 13.18
N LYS A 110 3.50 2.07 13.95
CA LYS A 110 3.26 1.87 15.40
C LYS A 110 3.23 3.17 16.25
N LYS A 111 4.00 4.19 15.85
CA LYS A 111 4.09 5.48 16.57
C LYS A 111 3.50 6.65 15.80
N MET A 112 2.80 6.39 14.70
CA MET A 112 2.08 7.41 13.95
C MET A 112 0.68 7.60 14.54
N ASN A 113 0.18 8.83 14.48
CA ASN A 113 -1.21 9.09 14.84
C ASN A 113 -2.11 8.58 13.70
N ASN A 114 -3.06 7.70 14.04
CA ASN A 114 -4.02 7.11 13.11
C ASN A 114 -4.84 8.16 12.34
N SER A 115 -5.08 9.35 12.90
CA SER A 115 -5.77 10.41 12.18
C SER A 115 -4.96 10.91 10.98
N LEU A 116 -3.63 11.04 11.13
CA LEU A 116 -2.75 11.52 10.06
C LEU A 116 -2.75 10.55 8.88
N LEU A 117 -2.79 9.24 9.15
CA LEU A 117 -2.87 8.21 8.12
C LEU A 117 -4.16 8.31 7.30
N LYS A 118 -5.26 8.77 7.91
CA LYS A 118 -6.57 8.86 7.24
C LYS A 118 -6.80 10.19 6.53
N THR A 119 -6.20 11.28 7.01
CA THR A 119 -6.55 12.63 6.55
C THR A 119 -5.47 13.32 5.75
N LEU A 120 -4.20 12.94 5.92
CA LEU A 120 -3.06 13.62 5.29
C LEU A 120 -2.36 12.78 4.23
N MET A 121 -2.80 11.54 4.00
CA MET A 121 -2.26 10.74 2.92
C MET A 121 -2.80 11.24 1.58
N ASP A 122 -1.92 11.27 0.58
CA ASP A 122 -2.30 11.60 -0.78
C ASP A 122 -2.91 10.36 -1.44
N HIS A 123 -4.11 10.54 -1.99
CA HIS A 123 -4.87 9.52 -2.71
C HIS A 123 -5.23 9.99 -4.13
N SER A 124 -4.53 11.01 -4.63
CA SER A 124 -4.65 11.44 -6.01
C SER A 124 -4.27 10.29 -6.96
N VAL A 125 -4.89 10.31 -8.14
CA VAL A 125 -4.52 9.39 -9.22
C VAL A 125 -3.16 9.84 -9.72
N PRO A 126 -2.18 8.94 -9.88
CA PRO A 126 -0.87 9.30 -10.42
C PRO A 126 -1.02 9.98 -11.79
N ASP A 127 -0.30 11.08 -12.00
CA ASP A 127 -0.18 11.70 -13.32
C ASP A 127 0.52 10.71 -14.27
N VAL A 128 -0.04 10.53 -15.48
CA VAL A 128 0.48 9.64 -16.53
C VAL A 128 1.76 10.22 -17.14
#